data_AF-A0A521XYS2-F1
#
_entry.id   AF-A0A521XYS2-F1
#
_cell.length_a   1.000
_cell.length_b   1.000
_cell.length_c   1.000
_cell.angle_alpha   90.00
_cell.angle_beta   90.00
_cell.angle_gamma   90.00
#
_symmetry.space_group_name_H-M   'P 1'
#
loop_
_entity.id
_entity.type
_entity.pdbx_description
1 polymer ?
#
loop_
_entity_poly.entity_id
_entity_poly.type
_entity_poly.pdbx_seq_one_letter_code
_entity_poly.pdbx_strand_id
1 'polypeptide(L)'
;MISKKIRYVLFLLTILSLCGFSWPFSWLFSHPNNEPFGTSAWLENQIRILESQSSGLDTNVLRLSLMAYMKARKQGFDDKQLLTIIDYSKPSTEKRLWIFDLKTGKNLFYTWVSHGKNSGDVNATSFSNSLGSLKSSLGVFVTDEPYMGGDGYSLR
;
A
#
# COMPACT_ATOMS: atom_id res chain seq x y z
N MET A 1 52.98 7.09 -13.73
CA MET A 1 52.90 8.18 -12.72
C MET A 1 51.49 8.76 -12.71
N ILE A 2 50.64 8.35 -11.77
CA ILE A 2 49.29 8.90 -11.63
C ILE A 2 49.41 10.32 -11.07
N SER A 3 48.78 11.28 -11.76
CA SER A 3 48.84 12.71 -11.44
C SER A 3 48.33 12.97 -10.02
N LYS A 4 49.01 13.87 -9.29
CA LYS A 4 48.64 14.24 -7.91
C LYS A 4 47.17 14.69 -7.81
N LYS A 5 46.61 15.31 -8.86
CA LYS A 5 45.18 15.72 -8.90
C LYS A 5 44.22 14.52 -8.83
N ILE A 6 44.56 13.39 -9.46
CA ILE A 6 43.73 12.18 -9.48
C ILE A 6 43.67 11.52 -8.10
N ARG A 7 44.77 11.58 -7.33
CA ARG A 7 44.82 11.08 -5.95
C ARG A 7 43.91 11.85 -5.00
N TYR A 8 43.78 13.17 -5.15
CA TYR A 8 42.87 13.97 -4.31
C TYR A 8 41.39 13.68 -4.61
N VAL A 9 41.03 13.47 -5.88
CA VAL A 9 39.64 13.12 -6.27
C VAL A 9 39.23 11.75 -5.71
N LEU A 10 40.12 10.76 -5.76
CA LEU A 10 39.88 9.43 -5.18
C LEU A 10 39.77 9.47 -3.65
N PHE A 11 40.55 10.31 -2.97
CA PHE A 11 40.51 10.46 -1.51
C PHE A 11 39.24 11.19 -1.02
N LEU A 12 38.70 12.13 -1.82
CA LEU A 12 37.46 12.84 -1.50
C LEU A 12 36.23 11.91 -1.56
N LEU A 13 36.20 10.99 -2.54
CA LEU A 13 35.12 10.00 -2.71
C LEU A 13 35.07 8.98 -1.55
N THR A 14 36.23 8.64 -0.96
CA THR A 14 36.29 7.72 0.17
C THR A 14 35.83 8.34 1.50
N ILE A 15 35.94 9.66 1.67
CA ILE A 15 35.50 10.36 2.90
C ILE A 15 33.96 10.49 2.94
N LEU A 16 33.28 10.60 1.80
CA LEU A 16 31.80 10.64 1.76
C LEU A 16 31.13 9.30 2.16
N SER A 17 31.86 8.19 2.15
CA SER A 17 31.36 6.86 2.53
C SER A 17 31.26 6.66 4.05
N LEU A 18 32.08 7.38 4.84
CA LEU A 18 32.20 7.19 6.29
C LEU A 18 31.21 8.01 7.12
N CYS A 19 30.47 8.94 6.50
CA CYS A 19 29.54 9.83 7.19
C CYS A 19 28.07 9.42 7.03
N GLY A 20 27.72 8.12 6.99
CA GLY A 20 26.32 7.67 7.02
C GLY A 20 25.40 8.40 6.03
N PHE A 21 25.96 8.91 4.93
CA PHE A 21 25.30 9.86 4.06
C PHE A 21 24.35 9.04 3.21
N SER A 22 23.05 9.11 3.49
CA SER A 22 22.04 8.58 2.59
C SER A 22 22.29 9.21 1.23
N TRP A 23 22.66 8.38 0.24
CA TRP A 23 23.06 8.86 -1.08
C TRP A 23 21.96 9.79 -1.61
N PRO A 24 22.25 11.06 -1.95
CA PRO A 24 21.23 12.04 -2.37
C PRO A 24 20.63 11.71 -3.74
N PHE A 25 21.06 10.59 -4.34
CA PHE A 25 20.67 10.08 -5.64
C PHE A 25 19.99 8.70 -5.55
N SER A 26 19.44 8.31 -4.40
CA SER A 26 18.64 7.07 -4.31
C SER A 26 17.48 7.06 -5.34
N TRP A 27 16.92 8.23 -5.66
CA TRP A 27 15.93 8.41 -6.72
C TRP A 27 16.46 8.14 -8.14
N LEU A 28 17.77 8.22 -8.37
CA LEU A 28 18.39 7.92 -9.67
C LEU A 28 18.39 6.41 -9.97
N PHE A 29 18.17 5.59 -8.93
CA PHE A 29 17.99 4.14 -9.01
C PHE A 29 16.58 3.71 -8.57
N SER A 30 15.60 4.62 -8.49
CA SER A 30 14.21 4.19 -8.36
C SER A 30 13.86 3.47 -9.65
N HIS A 31 13.73 2.14 -9.59
CA HIS A 31 13.43 1.35 -10.76
C HIS A 31 11.98 1.65 -11.16
N PRO A 32 11.73 2.33 -12.29
CA PRO A 32 10.37 2.43 -12.80
C PRO A 32 9.83 1.01 -12.94
N ASN A 33 8.58 0.81 -12.53
CA ASN A 33 7.97 -0.51 -12.54
C ASN A 33 7.67 -0.89 -14.00
N ASN A 34 8.68 -1.41 -14.70
CA ASN A 34 8.62 -1.76 -16.12
C ASN A 34 7.98 -3.15 -16.35
N GLU A 35 7.68 -3.87 -15.27
CA GLU A 35 7.02 -5.16 -15.36
C GLU A 35 5.59 -5.01 -15.90
N PRO A 36 5.16 -5.82 -16.88
CA PRO A 36 3.82 -5.74 -17.42
C PRO A 36 2.78 -5.96 -16.31
N PHE A 37 1.79 -5.06 -16.23
CA PHE A 37 0.71 -5.17 -15.26
C PHE A 37 0.03 -6.55 -15.34
N GLY A 38 -0.30 -7.14 -14.19
CA GLY A 38 -1.01 -8.40 -14.15
C GLY A 38 -0.12 -9.65 -14.17
N THR A 39 1.20 -9.50 -14.22
CA THR A 39 2.20 -10.58 -14.12
C THR A 39 2.61 -10.85 -12.67
N SER A 40 3.21 -12.02 -12.39
CA SER A 40 3.80 -12.32 -11.09
C SER A 40 4.99 -11.39 -10.77
N ALA A 41 5.80 -11.02 -11.76
CA ALA A 41 6.90 -10.08 -11.59
C ALA A 41 6.42 -8.70 -11.15
N TRP A 42 5.34 -8.20 -11.77
CA TRP A 42 4.70 -6.94 -11.34
C TRP A 42 4.19 -7.03 -9.90
N LEU A 43 3.54 -8.14 -9.53
CA LEU A 43 3.03 -8.37 -8.17
C LEU A 43 4.15 -8.34 -7.14
N GLU A 44 5.23 -9.11 -7.35
CA GLU A 44 6.35 -9.16 -6.40
C GLU A 44 7.11 -7.82 -6.33
N ASN A 45 7.21 -7.08 -7.43
CA ASN A 45 7.77 -5.73 -7.39
C ASN A 45 6.89 -4.76 -6.59
N GLN A 46 5.56 -4.81 -6.75
CA GLN A 46 4.64 -3.98 -5.98
C GLN A 46 4.66 -4.33 -4.49
N ILE A 47 4.67 -5.62 -4.13
CA ILE A 47 4.81 -6.05 -2.73
C ILE A 47 6.07 -5.44 -2.12
N ARG A 48 7.23 -5.61 -2.77
CA ARG A 48 8.51 -5.05 -2.29
C ARG A 48 8.46 -3.54 -2.10
N ILE A 49 7.84 -2.80 -3.03
CA ILE A 49 7.70 -1.34 -2.90
C ILE A 49 6.85 -0.99 -1.69
N LEU A 50 5.66 -1.59 -1.58
CA LEU A 50 4.66 -1.22 -0.58
C LEU A 50 5.01 -1.71 0.82
N GLU A 51 5.65 -2.88 0.96
CA GLU A 51 6.13 -3.41 2.25
C GLU A 51 7.04 -2.42 2.97
N SER A 52 7.89 -1.71 2.23
CA SER A 52 8.77 -0.68 2.81
C SER A 52 8.00 0.52 3.38
N GLN A 53 6.74 0.70 2.98
CA GLN A 53 5.87 1.83 3.34
C GLN A 53 4.71 1.42 4.27
N SER A 54 4.56 0.12 4.56
CA SER A 54 3.37 -0.44 5.23
C SER A 54 3.71 -1.09 6.57
N SER A 55 4.22 -0.29 7.52
CA SER A 55 4.49 -0.77 8.87
C SER A 55 3.23 -1.40 9.49
N GLY A 56 3.36 -2.63 10.00
CA GLY A 56 2.30 -3.36 10.69
C GLY A 56 1.28 -4.07 9.80
N LEU A 57 1.37 -3.95 8.47
CA LEU A 57 0.53 -4.72 7.54
C LEU A 57 1.16 -6.10 7.29
N ASP A 58 0.36 -7.15 7.44
CA ASP A 58 0.80 -8.52 7.12
C ASP A 58 1.05 -8.68 5.61
N THR A 59 2.22 -9.22 5.25
CA THR A 59 2.62 -9.44 3.85
C THR A 59 1.64 -10.32 3.07
N ASN A 60 1.01 -11.32 3.70
CA ASN A 60 0.02 -12.16 3.04
C ASN A 60 -1.26 -11.39 2.76
N VAL A 61 -1.67 -10.50 3.68
CA VAL A 61 -2.80 -9.59 3.45
C VAL A 61 -2.49 -8.66 2.28
N LEU A 62 -1.30 -8.04 2.26
CA LEU A 62 -0.87 -7.18 1.14
C LEU A 62 -0.87 -7.92 -0.20
N ARG A 63 -0.27 -9.13 -0.25
CA ARG A 63 -0.24 -9.98 -1.44
C ARG A 63 -1.65 -10.32 -1.91
N LEU A 64 -2.51 -10.76 -0.99
CA LEU A 64 -3.91 -11.10 -1.29
C LEU A 64 -4.65 -9.89 -1.86
N SER A 65 -4.50 -8.71 -1.25
CA SER A 65 -5.12 -7.47 -1.73
C SER A 65 -4.65 -7.07 -3.12
N LEU A 66 -3.34 -7.15 -3.40
CA LEU A 66 -2.80 -6.84 -4.74
C LEU A 66 -3.27 -7.84 -5.79
N MET A 67 -3.35 -9.13 -5.48
CA MET A 67 -3.90 -10.14 -6.39
C MET A 67 -5.37 -9.87 -6.70
N ALA A 68 -6.15 -9.50 -5.67
CA ALA A 68 -7.57 -9.21 -5.81
C ALA A 68 -7.81 -7.93 -6.64
N TYR A 69 -7.00 -6.90 -6.39
CA TYR A 69 -6.94 -5.68 -7.20
C TYR A 69 -6.60 -5.97 -8.68
N MET A 70 -5.58 -6.79 -8.93
CA MET A 70 -5.20 -7.18 -10.30
C MET A 70 -6.36 -7.86 -11.03
N LYS A 71 -7.11 -8.73 -10.34
CA LYS A 71 -8.28 -9.39 -10.90
C LYS A 71 -9.39 -8.40 -11.22
N ALA A 72 -9.72 -7.50 -10.28
CA ALA A 72 -10.76 -6.49 -10.48
C ALA A 72 -10.44 -5.57 -11.65
N ARG A 73 -9.19 -5.10 -11.75
CA ARG A 73 -8.74 -4.23 -12.84
C ARG A 73 -8.71 -4.93 -14.20
N LYS A 74 -8.30 -6.21 -14.25
CA LYS A 74 -8.39 -7.02 -15.49
C LYS A 74 -9.83 -7.18 -15.97
N GLN A 75 -10.80 -7.11 -15.07
CA GLN A 75 -12.24 -7.17 -15.37
C GLN A 75 -12.84 -5.79 -15.71
N GLY A 76 -12.03 -4.72 -15.68
CA GLY A 76 -12.49 -3.36 -15.99
C GLY A 76 -13.20 -2.65 -14.83
N PHE A 77 -13.07 -3.15 -13.60
CA PHE A 77 -13.74 -2.56 -12.44
C PHE A 77 -12.99 -1.38 -11.81
N ASP A 78 -11.72 -1.14 -12.16
CA ASP A 78 -10.91 -0.04 -11.62
C ASP A 78 -10.05 0.62 -12.69
N ASP A 79 -9.99 1.94 -12.65
CA ASP A 79 -9.08 2.78 -13.43
C ASP A 79 -8.17 3.68 -12.56
N LYS A 80 -8.46 3.85 -11.26
CA LYS A 80 -7.89 4.90 -10.38
C LYS A 80 -6.48 4.59 -9.84
N GLN A 81 -6.04 3.32 -9.86
CA GLN A 81 -4.73 2.89 -9.30
C GLN A 81 -4.55 3.20 -7.81
N LEU A 82 -5.65 3.28 -7.06
CA LEU A 82 -5.67 3.42 -5.61
C LEU A 82 -6.06 2.09 -4.97
N LEU A 83 -5.30 1.67 -3.96
CA LEU A 83 -5.56 0.43 -3.23
C LEU A 83 -5.82 0.74 -1.76
N THR A 84 -7.05 0.50 -1.32
CA THR A 84 -7.42 0.54 0.11
C THR A 84 -7.39 -0.87 0.67
N ILE A 85 -6.70 -1.06 1.80
CA ILE A 85 -6.62 -2.34 2.52
C ILE A 85 -7.13 -2.12 3.93
N ILE A 86 -8.04 -2.97 4.38
CA ILE A 86 -8.47 -3.05 5.79
C ILE A 86 -8.10 -4.44 6.31
N ASP A 87 -7.28 -4.50 7.36
CA ASP A 87 -6.91 -5.74 8.03
C ASP A 87 -7.77 -5.95 9.28
N TYR A 88 -8.87 -6.69 9.12
CA TYR A 88 -9.78 -7.00 10.23
C TYR A 88 -9.23 -8.02 11.24
N SER A 89 -8.05 -8.60 11.02
CA SER A 89 -7.38 -9.40 12.06
C SER A 89 -6.92 -8.55 13.26
N LYS A 90 -6.81 -7.23 13.06
CA LYS A 90 -6.46 -6.25 14.09
C LYS A 90 -7.68 -5.68 14.79
N PRO A 91 -7.59 -5.34 16.09
CA PRO A 91 -8.67 -4.72 16.84
C PRO A 91 -9.02 -3.31 16.30
N SER A 92 -10.25 -2.86 16.50
CA SER A 92 -10.73 -1.52 16.08
C SER A 92 -10.04 -0.37 16.81
N THR A 93 -9.39 -0.66 17.94
CA THR A 93 -8.58 0.29 18.71
C THR A 93 -7.22 0.59 18.08
N GLU A 94 -6.81 -0.18 17.07
CA GLU A 94 -5.55 -0.01 16.35
C GLU A 94 -5.76 0.51 14.93
N LYS A 95 -4.73 1.17 14.39
CA LYS A 95 -4.71 1.53 12.97
C LYS A 95 -4.61 0.25 12.13
N ARG A 96 -5.57 0.07 11.24
CA ARG A 96 -5.73 -1.13 10.42
C ARG A 96 -6.29 -0.87 9.03
N LEU A 97 -6.30 0.40 8.61
CA LEU A 97 -6.64 0.82 7.25
C LEU A 97 -5.40 1.46 6.62
N TRP A 98 -5.08 1.02 5.41
CA TRP A 98 -4.05 1.60 4.55
C TRP A 98 -4.67 2.06 3.23
N ILE A 99 -4.19 3.18 2.70
CA ILE A 99 -4.50 3.63 1.33
C ILE A 99 -3.17 3.83 0.60
N PHE A 100 -2.98 3.09 -0.49
CA PHE A 100 -1.78 3.17 -1.32
C PHE A 100 -2.10 3.79 -2.68
N ASP A 101 -1.22 4.69 -3.11
CA ASP A 101 -1.11 5.07 -4.51
C ASP A 101 -0.18 4.09 -5.21
N LEU A 102 -0.73 3.22 -6.06
CA LEU A 102 0.03 2.19 -6.77
C LEU A 102 0.85 2.74 -7.95
N LYS A 103 0.59 3.97 -8.38
CA LYS A 103 1.36 4.65 -9.41
C LYS A 103 2.66 5.20 -8.83
N THR A 104 2.61 5.78 -7.63
CA THR A 104 3.79 6.34 -6.95
C THR A 104 4.43 5.41 -5.93
N GLY A 105 3.75 4.31 -5.55
CA GLY A 105 4.21 3.37 -4.53
C GLY A 105 4.14 3.93 -3.12
N LYS A 106 3.32 4.96 -2.88
CA LYS A 106 3.25 5.66 -1.60
C LYS A 106 2.09 5.19 -0.74
N ASN A 107 2.33 5.06 0.56
CA ASN A 107 1.29 4.99 1.56
C ASN A 107 0.73 6.40 1.81
N LEU A 108 -0.50 6.65 1.38
CA LEU A 108 -1.19 7.93 1.54
C LEU A 108 -1.78 8.06 2.95
N PHE A 109 -2.32 6.98 3.50
CA PHE A 109 -2.99 6.98 4.80
C PHE A 109 -2.75 5.67 5.54
N TYR A 110 -2.42 5.78 6.83
CA TYR A 110 -2.43 4.68 7.79
C TYR A 110 -3.21 5.11 9.04
N THR A 111 -4.44 4.59 9.17
CA THR A 111 -5.43 5.11 10.13
C THR A 111 -6.37 4.04 10.68
N TRP A 112 -7.22 4.44 11.62
CA TRP A 112 -8.28 3.64 12.21
C TRP A 112 -9.49 3.54 11.27
N VAL A 113 -10.27 2.47 11.41
CA VAL A 113 -11.54 2.30 10.72
C VAL A 113 -12.50 1.46 11.57
N SER A 114 -13.78 1.83 11.57
CA SER A 114 -14.84 1.06 12.21
C SER A 114 -15.16 -0.22 11.43
N HIS A 115 -15.96 -1.10 12.03
CA HIS A 115 -16.60 -2.22 11.34
C HIS A 115 -18.10 -2.21 11.63
N GLY A 116 -18.88 -3.01 10.91
CA GLY A 116 -20.32 -3.08 11.08
C GLY A 116 -20.72 -3.44 12.52
N LYS A 117 -21.81 -2.85 13.01
CA LYS A 117 -22.31 -3.01 14.38
C LYS A 117 -22.42 -4.47 14.85
N ASN A 118 -22.76 -5.38 13.95
CA ASN A 118 -22.95 -6.79 14.27
C ASN A 118 -21.71 -7.66 13.97
N SER A 119 -20.55 -7.04 13.68
CA SER A 119 -19.32 -7.75 13.34
C SER A 119 -18.46 -8.13 14.55
N GLY A 120 -18.78 -7.61 15.73
CA GLY A 120 -18.05 -7.83 16.98
C GLY A 120 -17.90 -6.52 17.76
N ASP A 121 -17.17 -6.57 18.87
CA ASP A 121 -16.88 -5.41 19.71
C ASP A 121 -15.55 -4.77 19.30
N VAL A 122 -14.46 -5.07 20.01
CA VAL A 122 -13.12 -4.60 19.67
C VAL A 122 -12.58 -5.34 18.44
N ASN A 123 -12.77 -6.67 18.39
CA ASN A 123 -12.35 -7.51 17.28
C ASN A 123 -13.52 -7.80 16.34
N ALA A 124 -13.29 -7.72 15.02
CA ALA A 124 -14.26 -8.15 14.03
C ALA A 124 -14.18 -9.67 13.88
N THR A 125 -15.19 -10.39 14.37
CA THR A 125 -15.24 -11.86 14.38
C THR A 125 -16.39 -12.42 13.56
N SER A 126 -17.29 -11.57 13.06
CA SER A 126 -18.44 -11.98 12.24
C SER A 126 -18.63 -11.09 11.02
N PHE A 127 -18.83 -11.70 9.86
CA PHE A 127 -18.97 -11.00 8.58
C PHE A 127 -20.18 -11.52 7.82
N SER A 128 -20.76 -10.69 6.97
CA SER A 128 -21.87 -11.10 6.10
C SER A 128 -21.99 -10.18 4.89
N ASN A 129 -22.46 -10.73 3.77
CA ASN A 129 -22.83 -9.98 2.58
C ASN A 129 -24.36 -9.83 2.46
N SER A 130 -25.13 -10.35 3.43
CA SER A 130 -26.58 -10.25 3.44
C SER A 130 -27.02 -8.82 3.77
N LEU A 131 -27.96 -8.30 2.97
CA LEU A 131 -28.55 -6.99 3.19
C LEU A 131 -29.19 -6.91 4.57
N GLY A 132 -28.98 -5.81 5.28
CA GLY A 132 -29.54 -5.59 6.62
C GLY A 132 -28.85 -6.35 7.75
N SER A 133 -27.77 -7.11 7.48
CA SER A 133 -27.03 -7.83 8.53
C SER A 133 -26.33 -6.92 9.53
N LEU A 134 -26.07 -5.65 9.14
CA LEU A 134 -25.24 -4.67 9.85
C LEU A 134 -23.83 -5.19 10.17
N LYS A 135 -23.34 -6.16 9.40
CA LYS A 135 -21.98 -6.69 9.48
C LYS A 135 -21.13 -6.09 8.37
N SER A 136 -19.84 -5.91 8.66
CA SER A 136 -18.84 -5.74 7.60
C SER A 136 -18.84 -6.98 6.70
N SER A 137 -18.54 -6.75 5.43
CA SER A 137 -18.36 -7.78 4.42
C SER A 137 -16.86 -8.07 4.24
N LEU A 138 -16.51 -9.31 3.88
CA LEU A 138 -15.15 -9.68 3.49
C LEU A 138 -15.05 -9.76 1.97
N GLY A 139 -13.93 -9.31 1.42
CA GLY A 139 -13.64 -9.42 -0.01
C GLY A 139 -13.23 -8.08 -0.63
N VAL A 140 -13.45 -7.97 -1.94
CA VAL A 140 -13.08 -6.82 -2.74
C VAL A 140 -14.26 -5.88 -2.90
N PHE A 141 -14.00 -4.59 -2.71
CA PHE A 141 -14.96 -3.51 -2.96
C PHE A 141 -14.39 -2.63 -4.05
N VAL A 142 -15.29 -2.12 -4.89
CA VAL A 142 -15.00 -1.11 -5.89
C VAL A 142 -15.71 0.14 -5.43
N THR A 143 -14.94 1.19 -5.18
CA THR A 143 -15.50 2.45 -4.71
C THR A 143 -16.17 3.17 -5.86
N ASP A 144 -17.47 3.41 -5.72
CA ASP A 144 -18.29 4.13 -6.70
C ASP A 144 -18.16 5.65 -6.49
N GLU A 145 -19.00 6.41 -7.17
CA GLU A 145 -19.11 7.86 -6.97
C GLU A 145 -19.48 8.22 -5.52
N PRO A 146 -18.93 9.32 -5.00
CA PRO A 146 -19.27 9.80 -3.67
C PRO A 146 -20.74 10.22 -3.58
N TYR A 147 -21.30 10.10 -2.38
CA TYR A 147 -22.66 10.51 -2.08
C TYR A 147 -22.74 11.22 -0.73
N MET A 148 -23.86 11.88 -0.45
CA MET A 148 -24.14 12.47 0.85
C MET A 148 -24.99 11.52 1.67
N GLY A 149 -24.40 10.94 2.71
CA GLY A 149 -25.07 10.06 3.68
C GLY A 149 -25.49 10.80 4.94
N GLY A 150 -26.04 10.06 5.91
CA GLY A 150 -26.46 10.61 7.21
C GLY A 150 -25.32 11.26 8.00
N ASP A 151 -24.09 10.76 7.81
CA ASP A 151 -22.87 11.28 8.44
C ASP A 151 -22.07 12.24 7.53
N GLY A 152 -22.68 12.70 6.43
CA GLY A 152 -22.07 13.61 5.46
C GLY A 152 -21.44 12.92 4.25
N TYR A 153 -20.39 13.52 3.70
CA TYR A 153 -19.73 13.03 2.49
C TYR A 153 -19.21 11.60 2.67
N SER A 154 -19.69 10.69 1.84
CA SER A 154 -19.51 9.25 1.95
C SER A 154 -19.14 8.63 0.62
N LEU A 155 -18.53 7.46 0.66
CA LEU A 155 -18.21 6.65 -0.52
C LEU A 155 -19.04 5.37 -0.47
N ARG A 156 -19.47 4.90 -1.64
CA ARG A 156 -20.23 3.66 -1.79
C ARG A 156 -19.33 2.51 -2.26
#